data_AF-A0A5S4URS3-F1
#
_entry.id   AF-A0A5S4URS3-F1
#
_cell.length_a   1.000
_cell.length_b   1.000
_cell.length_c   1.000
_cell.angle_alpha   90.00
_cell.angle_beta   90.00
_cell.angle_gamma   90.00
#
_symmetry.space_group_name_H-M   'P 1'
#
loop_
_entity.id
_entity.type
_entity.pdbx_description
1 polymer ?
#
loop_
_entity_poly.entity_id
_entity_poly.type
_entity_poly.pdbx_seq_one_letter_code
_entity_poly.pdbx_strand_id
1 'polypeptide(L)'
;MRQKIRLWCVCLLALPGVNLAVAADNVSPFVYEADESFSRYTERAERYLEGRKIWVNPDDKARELAAVMPFERRPDADRCEGAAKIGVLLSHGLSDSPFSMRDSAAALQAACYQVRVILFPGHGTKAEDLLTVTREDWRDAFRHAADQFREEVDVLYVGGFSTGGALATEYAWQHADSVAGAILFSPVFKVNSVVDWLSPWLAFVTDWLDHEPSDDFAKYASIPVPAIAQVYKLSKEVKNLVMDHPKTLPVFMALSEDDQTVDASVSENVFKQGMIGSKSQMVVYSREQMSANSDRIKVFNTDWPMSKITGLSHMAVHGSPENPYYGENGEYRICTWYWSDQPLYQTCRTDADNWYGERSKLLSKKSPHAARISWNPNFNGLMKEIVFFTRANAINE
;
A
#
# COMPACT_ATOMS: atom_id res chain seq x y z
N MET A 1 17.38 15.82 66.87
CA MET A 1 17.58 17.28 66.87
C MET A 1 17.31 17.77 65.46
N ARG A 2 16.31 18.65 65.29
CA ARG A 2 15.80 19.15 63.99
C ARG A 2 16.85 19.98 63.26
N GLN A 3 17.09 19.75 61.97
CA GLN A 3 17.71 20.74 61.08
C GLN A 3 17.07 20.76 59.68
N LYS A 4 16.11 21.69 59.57
CA LYS A 4 15.75 22.58 58.46
C LYS A 4 16.05 22.14 57.02
N ILE A 5 14.98 21.78 56.31
CA ILE A 5 14.85 21.80 54.85
C ILE A 5 14.96 23.26 54.38
N ARG A 6 15.91 23.54 53.47
CA ARG A 6 15.97 24.80 52.71
C ARG A 6 15.20 24.62 51.40
N LEU A 7 14.05 25.27 51.27
CA LEU A 7 13.40 25.51 49.98
C LEU A 7 14.32 26.43 49.15
N TRP A 8 14.76 25.97 47.98
CA TRP A 8 15.29 26.84 46.95
C TRP A 8 14.15 27.21 45.99
N CYS A 9 13.78 28.49 45.99
CA CYS A 9 12.99 29.09 44.92
C CYS A 9 13.83 29.09 43.64
N VAL A 10 13.46 28.26 42.66
CA VAL A 10 13.98 28.41 41.30
C VAL A 10 13.08 29.42 40.60
N CYS A 11 13.64 30.59 40.29
CA CYS A 11 13.03 31.58 39.42
C CYS A 11 12.87 30.98 38.02
N LEU A 12 11.63 30.92 37.53
CA LEU A 12 11.31 30.70 36.12
C LEU A 12 11.78 31.94 35.33
N LEU A 13 12.91 31.83 34.66
CA LEU A 13 13.30 32.74 33.59
C LEU A 13 12.43 32.39 32.37
N ALA A 14 11.46 33.24 32.07
CA ALA A 14 10.71 33.20 30.83
C ALA A 14 11.66 33.59 29.68
N LEU A 15 12.07 32.60 28.88
CA LEU A 15 12.68 32.83 27.57
C LEU A 15 11.56 33.16 26.58
N PRO A 16 11.72 34.15 25.67
CA PRO A 16 10.72 34.44 24.67
C PRO A 16 10.64 33.25 23.70
N GLY A 17 9.47 32.65 23.61
CA GLY A 17 9.19 31.58 22.66
C GLY A 17 9.38 32.10 21.24
N VAL A 18 10.34 31.50 20.53
CA VAL A 18 10.41 31.61 19.08
C VAL A 18 9.27 30.75 18.55
N ASN A 19 8.12 31.38 18.30
CA ASN A 19 7.04 30.78 17.53
C ASN A 19 7.51 30.62 16.08
N LEU A 20 8.09 29.47 15.75
CA LEU A 20 8.11 28.97 14.38
C LEU A 20 6.77 28.28 14.12
N ALA A 21 5.70 29.08 14.07
CA ALA A 21 4.48 28.66 13.42
C ALA A 21 4.76 28.67 11.92
N VAL A 22 5.13 27.52 11.36
CA VAL A 22 5.02 27.31 9.92
C VAL A 22 3.53 27.45 9.61
N ALA A 23 3.16 28.49 8.87
CA ALA A 23 1.81 28.64 8.36
C ALA A 23 1.53 27.43 7.47
N ALA A 24 0.75 26.48 7.98
CA ALA A 24 0.17 25.45 7.14
C ALA A 24 -0.82 26.18 6.22
N ASP A 25 -0.46 26.30 4.94
CA ASP A 25 -1.41 26.75 3.94
C ASP A 25 -2.63 25.83 4.02
N ASN A 26 -3.79 26.39 4.38
CA ASN A 26 -5.10 25.73 4.43
C ASN A 26 -5.56 25.37 3.01
N VAL A 27 -4.82 24.48 2.35
CA VAL A 27 -5.19 23.91 1.06
C VAL A 27 -5.99 22.65 1.37
N SER A 28 -7.26 22.64 0.99
CA SER A 28 -8.10 21.44 1.05
C SER A 28 -7.37 20.31 0.31
N PRO A 29 -7.30 19.11 0.90
CA PRO A 29 -6.62 17.99 0.26
C PRO A 29 -7.25 17.68 -1.10
N PHE A 30 -6.44 17.24 -2.06
CA PHE A 30 -6.97 16.70 -3.31
C PHE A 30 -7.72 15.39 -3.02
N VAL A 31 -9.05 15.44 -3.06
CA VAL A 31 -9.95 14.29 -2.86
C VAL A 31 -10.77 14.06 -4.13
N TYR A 32 -11.09 12.79 -4.40
CA TYR A 32 -12.07 12.41 -5.42
C TYR A 32 -13.44 12.98 -5.02
N GLU A 33 -14.08 13.78 -5.88
CA GLU A 33 -15.36 14.41 -5.56
C GLU A 33 -16.56 13.48 -5.78
N ALA A 34 -17.63 13.65 -5.01
CA ALA A 34 -18.87 12.92 -5.25
C ALA A 34 -19.41 13.22 -6.65
N ASP A 35 -19.90 12.19 -7.34
CA ASP A 35 -20.44 12.23 -8.72
C ASP A 35 -19.45 12.73 -9.80
N GLU A 36 -18.15 12.81 -9.48
CA GLU A 36 -17.11 13.21 -10.42
C GLU A 36 -16.75 12.06 -11.39
N SER A 37 -16.82 12.32 -12.70
CA SER A 37 -16.34 11.34 -13.68
C SER A 37 -14.84 11.09 -13.52
N PHE A 38 -14.41 9.86 -13.78
CA PHE A 38 -12.99 9.50 -13.67
C PHE A 38 -12.08 10.38 -14.55
N SER A 39 -12.55 10.80 -15.73
CA SER A 39 -11.79 11.70 -16.60
C SER A 39 -11.54 13.07 -15.97
N ARG A 40 -12.55 13.64 -15.32
CA ARG A 40 -12.44 14.94 -14.64
C ARG A 40 -11.54 14.83 -13.40
N TYR A 41 -11.66 13.73 -12.66
CA TYR A 41 -10.75 13.40 -11.57
C TYR A 41 -9.29 13.34 -12.05
N THR A 42 -9.00 12.67 -13.17
CA THR A 42 -7.65 12.61 -13.74
C THR A 42 -7.13 13.99 -14.16
N GLU A 43 -7.96 14.83 -14.80
CA GLU A 43 -7.56 16.19 -15.20
C GLU A 43 -7.27 17.11 -14.01
N ARG A 44 -7.95 16.91 -12.88
CA ARG A 44 -7.63 17.63 -11.63
C ARG A 44 -6.36 17.08 -10.98
N ALA A 45 -6.18 15.76 -10.99
CA ALA A 45 -4.99 15.12 -10.45
C ALA A 45 -3.73 15.64 -11.14
N GLU A 46 -3.76 15.74 -12.47
CA GLU A 46 -2.64 16.25 -13.27
C GLU A 46 -2.23 17.65 -12.82
N ARG A 47 -3.19 18.60 -12.81
CA ARG A 47 -2.94 19.98 -12.37
C ARG A 47 -2.45 20.06 -10.92
N TYR A 48 -3.01 19.23 -10.04
CA TYR A 48 -2.58 19.16 -8.64
C TYR A 48 -1.13 18.68 -8.52
N LEU A 49 -0.76 17.64 -9.26
CA LEU A 49 0.56 17.02 -9.24
C LEU A 49 1.62 17.93 -9.88
N GLU A 50 1.35 18.53 -11.04
CA GLU A 50 2.25 19.46 -11.71
C GLU A 50 2.68 20.62 -10.80
N GLY A 51 1.76 21.13 -9.98
CA GLY A 51 2.00 22.25 -9.09
C GLY A 51 2.67 21.90 -7.76
N ARG A 52 2.69 20.63 -7.35
CA ARG A 52 3.10 20.23 -5.98
C ARG A 52 4.14 19.12 -5.90
N LYS A 53 4.28 18.30 -6.94
CA LYS A 53 5.25 17.19 -6.94
C LYS A 53 6.67 17.71 -6.86
N ILE A 54 7.44 17.09 -5.97
CA ILE A 54 8.89 17.22 -5.96
C ILE A 54 9.45 16.18 -6.94
N TRP A 55 10.14 16.68 -7.96
CA TRP A 55 10.70 15.89 -9.05
C TRP A 55 12.05 15.32 -8.66
N VAL A 56 12.22 14.01 -8.76
CA VAL A 56 13.50 13.34 -8.46
C VAL A 56 14.51 13.60 -9.58
N ASN A 57 14.04 13.50 -10.82
CA ASN A 57 14.72 13.84 -12.05
C ASN A 57 13.95 14.98 -12.77
N PRO A 58 14.40 16.24 -12.60
CA PRO A 58 13.79 17.40 -13.24
C PRO A 58 13.79 17.37 -14.78
N ASP A 59 14.63 16.53 -15.40
CA ASP A 59 14.72 16.39 -16.86
C ASP A 59 13.69 15.41 -17.43
N ASP A 60 13.05 14.58 -16.59
CA ASP A 60 12.06 13.57 -17.00
C ASP A 60 10.75 13.67 -16.18
N LYS A 61 10.27 14.90 -15.99
CA LYS A 61 9.02 15.16 -15.26
C LYS A 61 7.82 14.43 -15.84
N ALA A 62 7.78 14.25 -17.16
CA ALA A 62 6.67 13.59 -17.83
C ALA A 62 6.53 12.12 -17.39
N ARG A 63 7.66 11.39 -17.30
CA ARG A 63 7.68 10.03 -16.77
C ARG A 63 7.24 9.98 -15.32
N GLU A 64 7.78 10.86 -14.48
CA GLU A 64 7.45 10.86 -13.05
C GLU A 64 5.99 11.24 -12.78
N LEU A 65 5.45 12.19 -13.56
CA LEU A 65 4.04 12.56 -13.49
C LEU A 65 3.18 11.36 -13.88
N ALA A 66 3.46 10.74 -15.03
CA ALA A 66 2.74 9.56 -15.49
C ALA A 66 2.80 8.39 -14.50
N ALA A 67 3.88 8.26 -13.72
CA ALA A 67 4.01 7.23 -12.70
C ALA A 67 3.03 7.41 -11.53
N VAL A 68 2.79 8.64 -11.08
CA VAL A 68 1.97 8.92 -9.89
C VAL A 68 0.52 9.30 -10.21
N MET A 69 0.19 9.49 -11.49
CA MET A 69 -1.16 9.81 -11.93
C MET A 69 -2.16 8.66 -11.65
N PRO A 70 -3.40 8.95 -11.22
CA PRO A 70 -4.47 7.97 -11.29
C PRO A 70 -4.72 7.60 -12.76
N PHE A 71 -5.13 6.35 -13.02
CA PHE A 71 -5.31 5.88 -14.39
C PHE A 71 -6.41 4.84 -14.52
N GLU A 72 -6.89 4.69 -15.76
CA GLU A 72 -7.86 3.68 -16.17
C GLU A 72 -7.26 2.80 -17.27
N ARG A 73 -7.46 1.49 -17.15
CA ARG A 73 -7.14 0.50 -18.16
C ARG A 73 -8.44 -0.11 -18.65
N ARG A 74 -8.78 0.11 -19.92
CA ARG A 74 -9.91 -0.55 -20.56
C ARG A 74 -9.45 -1.84 -21.26
N PRO A 75 -10.26 -2.91 -21.22
CA PRO A 75 -9.95 -4.12 -21.97
C PRO A 75 -10.00 -3.84 -23.48
N ASP A 76 -9.31 -4.67 -24.25
CA ASP A 76 -9.35 -4.62 -25.71
C ASP A 76 -10.76 -4.96 -26.21
N ALA A 77 -11.39 -4.05 -26.95
CA ALA A 77 -12.80 -4.17 -27.32
C ALA A 77 -13.06 -5.36 -28.25
N ASP A 78 -12.15 -5.65 -29.18
CA ASP A 78 -12.30 -6.73 -30.16
C ASP A 78 -12.06 -8.10 -29.51
N ARG A 79 -11.08 -8.18 -28.61
CA ARG A 79 -10.74 -9.42 -27.90
C ARG A 79 -11.75 -9.79 -26.81
N CYS A 80 -12.38 -8.80 -26.20
CA CYS A 80 -13.23 -8.97 -25.02
C CYS A 80 -14.72 -8.74 -25.29
N GLU A 81 -15.14 -8.79 -26.56
CA GLU A 81 -16.53 -8.60 -26.98
C GLU A 81 -17.48 -9.65 -26.34
N GLY A 82 -18.68 -9.20 -25.94
CA GLY A 82 -19.74 -10.08 -25.41
C GLY A 82 -19.57 -10.55 -23.97
N ALA A 83 -18.48 -10.18 -23.29
CA ALA A 83 -18.31 -10.43 -21.85
C ALA A 83 -19.07 -9.38 -21.01
N ALA A 84 -19.54 -9.79 -19.82
CA ALA A 84 -20.02 -8.84 -18.81
C ALA A 84 -18.94 -7.79 -18.51
N LYS A 85 -19.33 -6.54 -18.30
CA LYS A 85 -18.40 -5.45 -18.04
C LYS A 85 -17.96 -5.51 -16.58
N ILE A 86 -16.93 -6.28 -16.29
CA ILE A 86 -16.39 -6.43 -14.93
C ILE A 86 -15.38 -5.30 -14.65
N GLY A 87 -15.69 -4.50 -13.63
CA GLY A 87 -14.84 -3.45 -13.09
C GLY A 87 -14.00 -3.91 -11.90
N VAL A 88 -12.76 -3.44 -11.82
CA VAL A 88 -11.91 -3.58 -10.62
C VAL A 88 -11.39 -2.21 -10.21
N LEU A 89 -11.82 -1.69 -9.06
CA LEU A 89 -11.22 -0.51 -8.45
C LEU A 89 -10.04 -0.92 -7.58
N LEU A 90 -8.85 -0.37 -7.83
CA LEU A 90 -7.65 -0.59 -7.02
C LEU A 90 -7.16 0.72 -6.41
N SER A 91 -6.49 0.59 -5.26
CA SER A 91 -5.81 1.70 -4.60
C SER A 91 -4.49 1.26 -3.95
N HIS A 92 -3.56 2.19 -3.83
CA HIS A 92 -2.20 1.95 -3.34
C HIS A 92 -2.10 2.04 -1.80
N GLY A 93 -0.91 1.77 -1.25
CA GLY A 93 -0.65 1.87 0.19
C GLY A 93 -0.23 3.28 0.64
N LEU A 94 -0.11 3.48 1.96
CA LEU A 94 0.49 4.70 2.52
C LEU A 94 1.90 4.91 1.96
N SER A 95 2.28 6.15 1.68
CA SER A 95 3.56 6.61 1.10
C SER A 95 3.79 6.23 -0.37
N ASP A 96 2.87 5.49 -0.96
CA ASP A 96 2.96 4.98 -2.32
C ASP A 96 2.20 5.87 -3.32
N SER A 97 2.08 5.41 -4.56
CA SER A 97 1.26 6.05 -5.59
C SER A 97 0.56 4.98 -6.44
N PRO A 98 -0.33 5.37 -7.38
CA PRO A 98 -0.93 4.44 -8.35
C PRO A 98 0.08 3.54 -9.08
N PHE A 99 1.36 3.95 -9.13
CA PHE A 99 2.44 3.16 -9.72
C PHE A 99 2.51 1.73 -9.19
N SER A 100 2.33 1.48 -7.89
CA SER A 100 2.46 0.12 -7.35
C SER A 100 1.39 -0.84 -7.84
N MET A 101 0.20 -0.33 -8.19
CA MET A 101 -0.91 -1.13 -8.73
C MET A 101 -0.83 -1.33 -10.25
N ARG A 102 0.16 -0.76 -10.94
CA ARG A 102 0.25 -0.79 -12.41
C ARG A 102 0.32 -2.20 -12.98
N ASP A 103 1.07 -3.08 -12.33
CA ASP A 103 1.33 -4.43 -12.83
C ASP A 103 0.07 -5.28 -12.70
N SER A 104 -0.55 -5.26 -11.51
CA SER A 104 -1.84 -5.92 -11.27
C SER A 104 -2.93 -5.40 -12.20
N ALA A 105 -2.99 -4.07 -12.43
CA ALA A 105 -3.96 -3.47 -13.32
C ALA A 105 -3.76 -3.88 -14.79
N ALA A 106 -2.51 -3.98 -15.25
CA ALA A 106 -2.19 -4.45 -16.60
C ALA A 106 -2.56 -5.94 -16.77
N ALA A 107 -2.26 -6.78 -15.77
CA ALA A 107 -2.61 -8.20 -15.81
C ALA A 107 -4.13 -8.42 -15.79
N LEU A 108 -4.88 -7.63 -15.02
CA LEU A 108 -6.34 -7.66 -15.01
C LEU A 108 -6.93 -7.13 -16.34
N GLN A 109 -6.39 -6.04 -16.90
CA GLN A 109 -6.79 -5.55 -18.22
C GLN A 109 -6.64 -6.66 -19.29
N ALA A 110 -5.50 -7.35 -19.31
CA ALA A 110 -5.23 -8.45 -20.23
C ALA A 110 -6.19 -9.65 -20.06
N ALA A 111 -6.87 -9.73 -18.92
CA ALA A 111 -7.90 -10.72 -18.62
C ALA A 111 -9.34 -10.23 -18.86
N CYS A 112 -9.50 -9.11 -19.58
CA CYS A 112 -10.78 -8.48 -19.97
C CYS A 112 -11.52 -7.71 -18.88
N TYR A 113 -10.81 -7.14 -17.90
CA TYR A 113 -11.40 -6.29 -16.87
C TYR A 113 -11.19 -4.80 -17.20
N GLN A 114 -12.16 -3.96 -16.88
CA GLN A 114 -11.94 -2.51 -16.78
C GLN A 114 -11.36 -2.23 -15.40
N VAL A 115 -10.19 -1.59 -15.33
CA VAL A 115 -9.49 -1.35 -14.07
C VAL A 115 -9.27 0.14 -13.87
N ARG A 116 -9.61 0.64 -12.69
CA ARG A 116 -9.28 2.00 -12.25
C ARG A 116 -8.34 1.94 -11.07
N VAL A 117 -7.31 2.78 -11.09
CA VAL A 117 -6.41 2.98 -9.96
C VAL A 117 -6.48 4.44 -9.54
N ILE A 118 -6.87 4.67 -8.29
CA ILE A 118 -7.00 6.02 -7.74
C ILE A 118 -5.74 6.46 -6.98
N LEU A 119 -5.52 7.77 -6.94
CA LEU A 119 -4.51 8.43 -6.15
C LEU A 119 -5.13 8.94 -4.85
N PHE A 120 -4.59 8.52 -3.71
CA PHE A 120 -5.07 9.02 -2.43
C PHE A 120 -4.61 10.45 -2.13
N PRO A 121 -5.44 11.23 -1.41
CA PRO A 121 -5.04 12.52 -0.86
C PRO A 121 -3.68 12.47 -0.15
N GLY A 122 -2.84 13.49 -0.39
CA GLY A 122 -1.49 13.62 0.17
C GLY A 122 -0.40 12.78 -0.51
N HIS A 123 -0.75 11.95 -1.50
CA HIS A 123 0.20 11.10 -2.22
C HIS A 123 0.58 11.68 -3.60
N GLY A 124 1.61 11.10 -4.23
CA GLY A 124 2.11 11.48 -5.56
C GLY A 124 2.82 12.84 -5.64
N THR A 125 2.88 13.59 -4.55
CA THR A 125 3.43 14.95 -4.48
C THR A 125 4.72 14.98 -3.67
N LYS A 126 4.61 15.20 -2.36
CA LYS A 126 5.68 15.22 -1.37
C LYS A 126 5.17 14.69 -0.03
N ALA A 127 6.06 14.15 0.78
CA ALA A 127 5.67 13.49 2.03
C ALA A 127 5.02 14.46 3.04
N GLU A 128 5.34 15.74 2.99
CA GLU A 128 4.74 16.79 3.84
C GLU A 128 3.24 16.93 3.60
N ASP A 129 2.73 16.62 2.41
CA ASP A 129 1.30 16.71 2.11
C ASP A 129 0.49 15.63 2.87
N LEU A 130 1.15 14.65 3.51
CA LEU A 130 0.51 13.68 4.41
C LEU A 130 0.36 14.17 5.86
N LEU A 131 0.93 15.32 6.24
CA LEU A 131 0.87 15.84 7.61
C LEU A 131 -0.57 16.17 8.05
N THR A 132 -1.38 16.68 7.12
CA THR A 132 -2.73 17.18 7.40
C THR A 132 -3.83 16.25 6.90
N VAL A 133 -3.47 15.21 6.14
CA VAL A 133 -4.44 14.26 5.57
C VAL A 133 -4.90 13.26 6.62
N THR A 134 -6.19 12.94 6.59
CA THR A 134 -6.83 12.05 7.53
C THR A 134 -7.30 10.77 6.85
N ARG A 135 -7.59 9.73 7.64
CA ARG A 135 -8.20 8.50 7.11
C ARG A 135 -9.62 8.73 6.55
N GLU A 136 -10.33 9.78 6.98
CA GLU A 136 -11.63 10.13 6.39
C GLU A 136 -11.47 10.65 4.96
N ASP A 137 -10.43 11.44 4.68
CA ASP A 137 -10.15 11.89 3.30
C ASP A 137 -9.88 10.69 2.37
N TRP A 138 -9.19 9.66 2.87
CA TRP A 138 -8.95 8.42 2.11
C TRP A 138 -10.23 7.58 1.94
N ARG A 139 -11.09 7.52 2.97
CA ARG A 139 -12.41 6.87 2.89
C ARG A 139 -13.29 7.53 1.84
N ASP A 140 -13.37 8.85 1.86
CA ASP A 140 -14.14 9.64 0.90
C ASP A 140 -13.62 9.43 -0.51
N ALA A 141 -12.31 9.50 -0.71
CA ALA A 141 -11.70 9.24 -2.02
C ALA A 141 -12.03 7.84 -2.55
N PHE A 142 -11.92 6.80 -1.71
CA PHE A 142 -12.22 5.43 -2.11
C PHE A 142 -13.71 5.22 -2.39
N ARG A 143 -14.57 5.71 -1.49
CA ARG A 143 -16.02 5.59 -1.61
C ARG A 143 -16.56 6.28 -2.85
N HIS A 144 -16.21 7.54 -3.09
CA HIS A 144 -16.70 8.27 -4.28
C HIS A 144 -16.24 7.59 -5.57
N ALA A 145 -14.99 7.12 -5.63
CA ALA A 145 -14.50 6.39 -6.80
C ALA A 145 -15.23 5.05 -7.02
N ALA A 146 -15.52 4.30 -5.95
CA ALA A 146 -16.22 3.02 -6.02
C ALA A 146 -17.69 3.19 -6.41
N ASP A 147 -18.38 4.15 -5.78
CA ASP A 147 -19.78 4.45 -6.04
C ASP A 147 -19.97 4.91 -7.49
N GLN A 148 -19.10 5.79 -7.99
CA GLN A 148 -19.13 6.25 -9.36
C GLN A 148 -18.80 5.11 -10.34
N PHE A 149 -17.78 4.30 -10.05
CA PHE A 149 -17.39 3.23 -10.98
C PHE A 149 -18.45 2.12 -11.06
N ARG A 150 -19.17 1.84 -9.96
CA ARG A 150 -20.29 0.90 -9.93
C ARG A 150 -21.38 1.24 -10.95
N GLU A 151 -21.59 2.53 -11.24
CA GLU A 151 -22.59 2.96 -12.23
C GLU A 151 -22.17 2.67 -13.68
N GLU A 152 -20.89 2.40 -13.93
CA GLU A 152 -20.34 2.19 -15.27
C GLU A 152 -20.08 0.72 -15.63
N VAL A 153 -20.20 -0.20 -14.67
CA VAL A 153 -19.84 -1.62 -14.81
C VAL A 153 -20.98 -2.52 -14.32
N ASP A 154 -21.11 -3.69 -14.91
CA ASP A 154 -22.15 -4.65 -14.52
C ASP A 154 -21.80 -5.35 -13.20
N VAL A 155 -20.51 -5.56 -12.96
CA VAL A 155 -19.98 -6.28 -11.81
C VAL A 155 -18.77 -5.52 -11.27
N LEU A 156 -18.82 -5.10 -10.01
CA LEU A 156 -17.72 -4.38 -9.36
C LEU A 156 -16.96 -5.29 -8.38
N TYR A 157 -15.65 -5.37 -8.55
CA TYR A 157 -14.70 -5.77 -7.51
C TYR A 157 -13.97 -4.53 -6.99
N VAL A 158 -13.66 -4.53 -5.70
CA VAL A 158 -12.82 -3.52 -5.07
C VAL A 158 -11.55 -4.15 -4.54
N GLY A 159 -10.46 -3.40 -4.48
CA GLY A 159 -9.19 -3.94 -4.05
C GLY A 159 -8.13 -2.90 -3.79
N GLY A 160 -6.97 -3.37 -3.36
CA GLY A 160 -5.83 -2.50 -3.12
C GLY A 160 -4.73 -3.14 -2.30
N PHE A 161 -3.67 -2.38 -2.14
CA PHE A 161 -2.47 -2.75 -1.40
C PHE A 161 -2.41 -2.02 -0.06
N SER A 162 -2.07 -2.75 1.01
CA SER A 162 -1.80 -2.17 2.34
C SER A 162 -2.97 -1.32 2.84
N THR A 163 -2.78 -0.01 3.05
CA THR A 163 -3.83 0.96 3.37
C THR A 163 -5.00 0.91 2.39
N GLY A 164 -4.73 0.84 1.08
CA GLY A 164 -5.76 0.67 0.05
C GLY A 164 -6.52 -0.66 0.19
N GLY A 165 -5.84 -1.72 0.62
CA GLY A 165 -6.47 -3.00 0.94
C GLY A 165 -7.42 -2.92 2.15
N ALA A 166 -7.08 -2.15 3.18
CA ALA A 166 -7.97 -1.92 4.31
C ALA A 166 -9.21 -1.12 3.92
N LEU A 167 -9.05 -0.05 3.12
CA LEU A 167 -10.17 0.77 2.62
C LEU A 167 -11.08 -0.03 1.69
N ALA A 168 -10.50 -0.84 0.79
CA ALA A 168 -11.27 -1.75 -0.04
C ALA A 168 -12.06 -2.77 0.79
N THR A 169 -11.45 -3.30 1.85
CA THR A 169 -12.11 -4.23 2.79
C THR A 169 -13.29 -3.54 3.48
N GLU A 170 -13.09 -2.33 4.01
CA GLU A 170 -14.13 -1.55 4.67
C GLU A 170 -15.31 -1.26 3.74
N TYR A 171 -15.04 -0.75 2.53
CA TYR A 171 -16.06 -0.47 1.54
C TYR A 171 -16.84 -1.74 1.17
N ALA A 172 -16.14 -2.85 0.91
CA ALA A 172 -16.74 -4.14 0.59
C ALA A 172 -17.62 -4.67 1.74
N TRP A 173 -17.19 -4.48 3.00
CA TRP A 173 -17.98 -4.86 4.17
C TRP A 173 -19.24 -4.03 4.31
N GLN A 174 -19.18 -2.73 4.04
CA GLN A 174 -20.34 -1.83 4.12
C GLN A 174 -21.31 -2.01 2.94
N HIS A 175 -20.81 -2.46 1.79
CA HIS A 175 -21.57 -2.56 0.53
C HIS A 175 -21.57 -3.98 -0.05
N ALA A 176 -21.66 -5.00 0.80
CA ALA A 176 -21.55 -6.41 0.39
C ALA A 176 -22.60 -6.84 -0.66
N ASP A 177 -23.72 -6.12 -0.76
CA ASP A 177 -24.77 -6.37 -1.76
C ASP A 177 -24.52 -5.65 -3.09
N SER A 178 -23.51 -4.78 -3.16
CA SER A 178 -23.17 -3.95 -4.33
C SER A 178 -21.81 -4.27 -4.94
N VAL A 179 -21.01 -5.14 -4.32
CA VAL A 179 -19.73 -5.61 -4.86
C VAL A 179 -19.74 -7.13 -4.95
N ALA A 180 -19.10 -7.69 -5.98
CA ALA A 180 -18.96 -9.12 -6.15
C ALA A 180 -17.85 -9.73 -5.27
N GLY A 181 -16.97 -8.89 -4.72
CA GLY A 181 -15.92 -9.31 -3.80
C GLY A 181 -14.78 -8.32 -3.68
N ALA A 182 -13.74 -8.73 -2.94
CA ALA A 182 -12.54 -7.92 -2.72
C ALA A 182 -11.24 -8.63 -3.16
N ILE A 183 -10.26 -7.87 -3.65
CA ILE A 183 -8.90 -8.34 -4.02
C ILE A 183 -7.87 -7.56 -3.19
N LEU A 184 -7.23 -8.23 -2.25
CA LEU A 184 -6.41 -7.60 -1.21
C LEU A 184 -4.95 -8.05 -1.31
N PHE A 185 -4.03 -7.09 -1.42
CA PHE A 185 -2.59 -7.34 -1.35
C PHE A 185 -2.05 -6.78 -0.04
N SER A 186 -1.49 -7.66 0.80
CA SER A 186 -0.93 -7.33 2.13
C SER A 186 -1.76 -6.29 2.90
N PRO A 187 -3.09 -6.48 3.08
CA PRO A 187 -3.97 -5.46 3.66
C PRO A 187 -3.57 -5.14 5.11
N VAL A 188 -3.70 -3.87 5.50
CA VAL A 188 -3.31 -3.44 6.85
C VAL A 188 -4.45 -3.65 7.87
N PHE A 189 -4.43 -4.78 8.58
CA PHE A 189 -5.31 -5.02 9.75
C PHE A 189 -4.59 -4.80 11.09
N LYS A 190 -3.26 -4.87 11.07
CA LYS A 190 -2.39 -4.49 12.18
C LYS A 190 -1.02 -4.14 11.60
N VAL A 191 -0.49 -2.98 11.97
CA VAL A 191 0.87 -2.56 11.64
C VAL A 191 1.85 -3.28 12.58
N ASN A 192 2.85 -3.97 12.03
CA ASN A 192 3.98 -4.52 12.77
C ASN A 192 4.83 -3.35 13.25
N SER A 193 4.57 -2.88 14.46
CA SER A 193 5.23 -1.69 14.97
C SER A 193 6.39 -2.09 15.89
N VAL A 194 7.62 -1.77 15.47
CA VAL A 194 8.70 -1.39 16.43
C VAL A 194 8.25 -0.19 17.30
N VAL A 195 7.23 0.50 16.77
CA VAL A 195 6.49 1.65 17.28
C VAL A 195 5.34 1.27 18.24
N ASP A 196 5.23 0.01 18.70
CA ASP A 196 4.19 -0.41 19.68
C ASP A 196 4.21 0.42 21.00
N TRP A 197 5.24 1.27 21.21
CA TRP A 197 5.34 2.25 22.29
C TRP A 197 5.16 3.74 21.87
N LEU A 198 5.13 4.15 20.59
CA LEU A 198 4.84 5.57 20.30
C LEU A 198 3.34 5.83 20.44
N SER A 199 2.97 6.21 21.66
CA SER A 199 1.65 6.72 22.05
C SER A 199 1.12 7.71 21.00
N PRO A 200 -0.17 7.72 20.63
CA PRO A 200 -0.77 8.68 19.68
C PRO A 200 -0.44 10.16 19.97
N TRP A 201 -0.03 10.44 21.22
CA TRP A 201 0.54 11.69 21.70
C TRP A 201 1.79 12.15 20.95
N LEU A 202 2.61 11.25 20.40
CA LEU A 202 3.83 11.60 19.67
C LEU A 202 3.57 12.25 18.32
N ALA A 203 2.43 11.96 17.67
CA ALA A 203 1.99 12.73 16.51
C ALA A 203 1.68 14.20 16.85
N PHE A 204 1.48 14.54 18.12
CA PHE A 204 1.33 15.94 18.57
C PHE A 204 2.67 16.58 18.99
N VAL A 205 3.76 15.82 19.02
CA VAL A 205 5.07 16.25 19.52
C VAL A 205 6.15 16.22 18.43
N THR A 206 6.04 15.31 17.46
CA THR A 206 6.95 15.23 16.31
C THR A 206 6.21 14.84 15.04
N ASP A 207 6.61 15.47 13.94
CA ASP A 207 6.07 15.21 12.61
C ASP A 207 6.79 14.05 11.91
N TRP A 208 8.04 13.76 12.28
CA TRP A 208 8.92 12.81 11.59
C TRP A 208 9.70 11.90 12.56
N LEU A 209 9.93 10.66 12.16
CA LEU A 209 10.92 9.76 12.78
C LEU A 209 12.23 9.80 12.01
N ASP A 210 12.14 9.77 10.69
CA ASP A 210 13.22 10.04 9.73
C ASP A 210 12.62 10.88 8.58
N HIS A 211 13.29 11.95 8.16
CA HIS A 211 12.85 12.84 7.08
C HIS A 211 13.94 12.95 6.01
N GLU A 212 13.96 11.95 5.12
CA GLU A 212 14.93 11.84 4.04
C GLU A 212 14.26 12.23 2.71
N PRO A 213 15.00 12.89 1.80
CA PRO A 213 14.49 13.17 0.47
C PRO A 213 14.27 11.86 -0.29
N SER A 214 13.25 11.84 -1.15
CA SER A 214 12.93 10.64 -1.93
C SER A 214 13.86 10.56 -3.15
N ASP A 215 14.51 9.41 -3.33
CA ASP A 215 15.26 9.02 -4.54
C ASP A 215 14.41 8.21 -5.52
N ASP A 216 13.17 7.94 -5.13
CA ASP A 216 12.18 7.19 -5.87
C ASP A 216 11.07 8.13 -6.36
N PHE A 217 10.88 8.21 -7.68
CA PHE A 217 9.86 9.11 -8.24
C PHE A 217 8.42 8.68 -7.92
N ALA A 218 8.20 7.40 -7.58
CA ALA A 218 6.88 6.81 -7.42
C ALA A 218 6.45 6.67 -5.95
N LYS A 219 7.38 6.78 -5.00
CA LYS A 219 7.15 6.48 -3.59
C LYS A 219 7.94 7.42 -2.68
N TYR A 220 7.34 7.82 -1.56
CA TYR A 220 8.06 8.59 -0.55
C TYR A 220 9.04 7.73 0.25
N ALA A 221 10.25 8.26 0.48
CA ALA A 221 11.24 7.64 1.37
C ALA A 221 10.84 7.74 2.86
N SER A 222 10.15 8.81 3.23
CA SER A 222 9.74 9.09 4.60
C SER A 222 8.23 9.21 4.74
N ILE A 223 7.71 8.83 5.91
CA ILE A 223 6.29 8.88 6.24
C ILE A 223 6.12 9.71 7.51
N PRO A 224 5.28 10.76 7.49
CA PRO A 224 5.00 11.51 8.71
C PRO A 224 4.33 10.67 9.79
N VAL A 225 4.66 10.94 11.04
CA VAL A 225 4.06 10.28 12.21
C VAL A 225 2.54 10.48 12.26
N PRO A 226 1.96 11.66 11.94
CA PRO A 226 0.51 11.82 11.85
C PRO A 226 -0.15 10.84 10.87
N ALA A 227 0.46 10.60 9.70
CA ALA A 227 -0.07 9.69 8.69
C ALA A 227 0.00 8.22 9.13
N ILE A 228 1.09 7.82 9.81
CA ILE A 228 1.19 6.50 10.44
C ILE A 228 0.07 6.31 11.48
N ALA A 229 -0.20 7.34 12.30
CA ALA A 229 -1.27 7.29 13.29
C ALA A 229 -2.67 7.15 12.65
N GLN A 230 -2.91 7.75 11.48
CA GLN A 230 -4.17 7.55 10.73
C GLN A 230 -4.31 6.10 10.25
N VAL A 231 -3.25 5.50 9.70
CA VAL A 231 -3.29 4.09 9.27
C VAL A 231 -3.45 3.14 10.44
N TYR A 232 -2.80 3.39 11.59
CA TYR A 232 -2.99 2.59 12.80
C TYR A 232 -4.45 2.59 13.28
N LYS A 233 -5.10 3.77 13.29
CA LYS A 233 -6.53 3.89 13.65
C LYS A 233 -7.40 3.15 12.65
N LEU A 234 -7.18 3.38 11.35
CA LEU A 234 -7.90 2.71 10.27
C LEU A 234 -7.77 1.19 10.40
N SER A 235 -6.57 0.65 10.59
CA SER A 235 -6.35 -0.80 10.67
C SER A 235 -7.14 -1.43 11.81
N LYS A 236 -7.22 -0.75 12.97
CA LYS A 236 -8.01 -1.22 14.12
C LYS A 236 -9.52 -1.16 13.83
N GLU A 237 -10.00 -0.07 13.24
CA GLU A 237 -11.40 0.11 12.86
C GLU A 237 -11.85 -0.96 11.87
N VAL A 238 -11.10 -1.16 10.77
CA VAL A 238 -11.42 -2.15 9.73
C VAL A 238 -11.31 -3.58 10.27
N LYS A 239 -10.26 -3.89 11.05
CA LYS A 239 -10.14 -5.22 11.68
C LYS A 239 -11.36 -5.51 12.56
N ASN A 240 -11.76 -4.56 13.40
CA ASN A 240 -12.93 -4.74 14.28
C ASN A 240 -14.21 -4.89 13.46
N LEU A 241 -14.43 -4.05 12.44
CA LEU A 241 -15.58 -4.17 11.52
C LEU A 241 -15.70 -5.59 10.93
N VAL A 242 -14.58 -6.16 10.46
CA VAL A 242 -14.57 -7.49 9.84
C VAL A 242 -14.79 -8.61 10.87
N MET A 243 -14.16 -8.50 12.04
CA MET A 243 -14.23 -9.52 13.08
C MET A 243 -15.56 -9.53 13.84
N ASP A 244 -16.16 -8.35 14.04
CA ASP A 244 -17.45 -8.18 14.73
C ASP A 244 -18.63 -8.53 13.80
N HIS A 245 -18.42 -8.45 12.47
CA HIS A 245 -19.42 -8.75 11.46
C HIS A 245 -18.87 -9.68 10.37
N PRO A 246 -18.60 -10.97 10.65
CA PRO A 246 -18.16 -11.91 9.62
C PRO A 246 -19.15 -12.01 8.45
N LYS A 247 -18.64 -12.06 7.22
CA LYS A 247 -19.45 -12.13 5.98
C LYS A 247 -19.00 -13.23 5.05
N THR A 248 -19.94 -13.71 4.23
CA THR A 248 -19.70 -14.69 3.17
C THR A 248 -19.26 -14.08 1.84
N LEU A 249 -19.10 -12.74 1.79
CA LEU A 249 -18.62 -12.02 0.63
C LEU A 249 -17.29 -12.65 0.14
N PRO A 250 -17.15 -12.97 -1.15
CA PRO A 250 -15.91 -13.52 -1.68
C PRO A 250 -14.74 -12.55 -1.50
N VAL A 251 -13.65 -13.02 -0.90
CA VAL A 251 -12.40 -12.25 -0.77
C VAL A 251 -11.23 -13.06 -1.28
N PHE A 252 -10.40 -12.45 -2.13
CA PHE A 252 -9.07 -12.93 -2.44
C PHE A 252 -8.04 -12.10 -1.65
N MET A 253 -7.17 -12.76 -0.90
CA MET A 253 -6.09 -12.10 -0.13
C MET A 253 -4.74 -12.70 -0.48
N ALA A 254 -3.73 -11.88 -0.77
CA ALA A 254 -2.35 -12.34 -0.91
C ALA A 254 -1.43 -11.55 0.02
N LEU A 255 -0.54 -12.24 0.74
CA LEU A 255 0.42 -11.60 1.65
C LEU A 255 1.71 -12.42 1.80
N SER A 256 2.74 -11.77 2.34
CA SER A 256 3.98 -12.43 2.74
C SER A 256 4.00 -12.66 4.26
N GLU A 257 4.46 -13.83 4.71
CA GLU A 257 4.75 -14.09 6.12
C GLU A 257 6.00 -13.34 6.59
N ASP A 258 6.96 -13.10 5.69
CA ASP A 258 8.19 -12.37 6.00
C ASP A 258 7.96 -10.84 6.18
N ASP A 259 6.73 -10.36 5.92
CA ASP A 259 6.33 -8.95 5.95
C ASP A 259 6.62 -8.29 7.31
N GLN A 260 7.55 -7.32 7.31
CA GLN A 260 7.90 -6.56 8.52
C GLN A 260 7.03 -5.30 8.71
N THR A 261 6.10 -5.01 7.81
CA THR A 261 5.22 -3.83 7.85
C THR A 261 3.84 -4.16 8.41
N VAL A 262 3.23 -5.28 8.00
CA VAL A 262 1.93 -5.72 8.51
C VAL A 262 2.01 -7.11 9.13
N ASP A 263 1.20 -7.34 10.17
CA ASP A 263 1.17 -8.62 10.88
C ASP A 263 0.42 -9.68 10.05
N ALA A 264 1.18 -10.57 9.41
CA ALA A 264 0.65 -11.65 8.59
C ALA A 264 -0.27 -12.60 9.38
N SER A 265 0.09 -12.93 10.62
CA SER A 265 -0.71 -13.82 11.47
C SER A 265 -2.05 -13.19 11.85
N VAL A 266 -2.08 -11.87 12.12
CA VAL A 266 -3.35 -11.17 12.34
C VAL A 266 -4.18 -11.13 11.05
N SER A 267 -3.57 -10.90 9.91
CA SER A 267 -4.29 -10.88 8.62
C SER A 267 -4.90 -12.25 8.28
N GLU A 268 -4.15 -13.33 8.52
CA GLU A 268 -4.65 -14.69 8.40
C GLU A 268 -5.80 -14.98 9.38
N ASN A 269 -5.71 -14.48 10.62
CA ASN A 269 -6.81 -14.61 11.59
C ASN A 269 -8.08 -13.87 11.14
N VAL A 270 -7.94 -12.65 10.61
CA VAL A 270 -9.04 -11.86 10.04
C VAL A 270 -9.68 -12.61 8.86
N PHE A 271 -8.86 -13.18 7.97
CA PHE A 271 -9.37 -13.99 6.87
C PHE A 271 -10.14 -15.22 7.35
N LYS A 272 -9.59 -15.96 8.32
CA LYS A 272 -10.22 -17.17 8.86
C LYS A 272 -11.54 -16.89 9.58
N GLN A 273 -11.60 -15.85 10.40
CA GLN A 273 -12.73 -15.61 11.29
C GLN A 273 -13.77 -14.62 10.74
N GLY A 274 -13.35 -13.62 9.96
CA GLY A 274 -14.25 -12.60 9.43
C GLY A 274 -14.64 -12.84 7.97
N MET A 275 -13.72 -13.32 7.14
CA MET A 275 -13.95 -13.51 5.69
C MET A 275 -14.44 -14.94 5.39
N ILE A 276 -15.57 -15.32 5.97
CA ILE A 276 -16.04 -16.71 6.08
C ILE A 276 -16.67 -17.30 4.81
N GLY A 277 -16.66 -16.57 3.69
CA GLY A 277 -17.14 -17.07 2.40
C GLY A 277 -16.42 -18.36 1.98
N SER A 278 -17.17 -19.35 1.50
CA SER A 278 -16.60 -20.62 1.00
C SER A 278 -15.77 -20.42 -0.26
N LYS A 279 -16.09 -19.39 -1.05
CA LYS A 279 -15.35 -18.98 -2.25
C LYS A 279 -14.17 -18.04 -1.96
N SER A 280 -13.98 -17.60 -0.72
CA SER A 280 -12.83 -16.77 -0.34
C SER A 280 -11.54 -17.60 -0.41
N GLN A 281 -10.47 -16.98 -0.90
CA GLN A 281 -9.17 -17.61 -1.12
C GLN A 281 -8.04 -16.72 -0.58
N MET A 282 -7.01 -17.34 -0.04
CA MET A 282 -5.82 -16.68 0.48
C MET A 282 -4.58 -17.33 -0.08
N VAL A 283 -3.62 -16.50 -0.49
CA VAL A 283 -2.28 -16.88 -0.92
C VAL A 283 -1.28 -16.34 0.10
N VAL A 284 -0.58 -17.24 0.78
CA VAL A 284 0.48 -16.89 1.74
C VAL A 284 1.82 -17.24 1.13
N TYR A 285 2.69 -16.25 1.00
CA TYR A 285 4.09 -16.44 0.62
C TYR A 285 4.91 -16.63 1.90
N SER A 286 5.45 -17.83 2.09
CA SER A 286 6.17 -18.19 3.32
C SER A 286 7.43 -18.98 2.99
N ARG A 287 8.53 -18.65 3.66
CA ARG A 287 9.78 -19.42 3.58
C ARG A 287 9.73 -20.71 4.42
N GLU A 288 8.90 -20.74 5.45
CA GLU A 288 8.94 -21.77 6.50
C GLU A 288 7.78 -22.77 6.40
N GLN A 289 6.63 -22.36 5.85
CA GLN A 289 5.42 -23.16 5.76
C GLN A 289 5.28 -23.80 4.37
N MET A 290 5.83 -24.99 4.16
CA MET A 290 5.76 -25.67 2.84
C MET A 290 4.49 -26.50 2.61
N SER A 291 3.73 -26.83 3.65
CA SER A 291 2.66 -27.85 3.59
C SER A 291 1.37 -27.49 4.32
N ALA A 292 1.11 -26.20 4.57
CA ALA A 292 -0.05 -25.72 5.34
C ALA A 292 -1.28 -25.38 4.46
N ASN A 293 -1.39 -26.02 3.29
CA ASN A 293 -2.51 -25.78 2.37
C ASN A 293 -3.84 -26.27 2.97
N SER A 294 -4.89 -25.48 2.81
CA SER A 294 -6.28 -25.83 3.09
C SER A 294 -7.17 -25.42 1.91
N ASP A 295 -8.46 -25.74 1.95
CA ASP A 295 -9.41 -25.43 0.87
C ASP A 295 -9.45 -23.95 0.48
N ARG A 296 -9.13 -23.05 1.42
CA ARG A 296 -9.15 -21.60 1.23
C ARG A 296 -7.80 -20.91 1.36
N ILE A 297 -6.75 -21.60 1.79
CA ILE A 297 -5.43 -21.00 2.02
C ILE A 297 -4.39 -21.83 1.28
N LYS A 298 -3.72 -21.22 0.31
CA LYS A 298 -2.60 -21.78 -0.43
C LYS A 298 -1.32 -21.11 0.04
N VAL A 299 -0.31 -21.92 0.36
CA VAL A 299 1.00 -21.45 0.79
C VAL A 299 2.03 -21.72 -0.31
N PHE A 300 2.77 -20.69 -0.67
CA PHE A 300 3.84 -20.75 -1.66
C PHE A 300 5.18 -20.55 -0.98
N ASN A 301 6.10 -21.50 -1.22
CA ASN A 301 7.45 -21.40 -0.71
C ASN A 301 8.23 -20.29 -1.42
N THR A 302 8.80 -19.37 -0.65
CA THR A 302 9.62 -18.24 -1.12
C THR A 302 11.13 -18.43 -0.96
N ASP A 303 11.60 -19.61 -0.54
CA ASP A 303 13.02 -19.95 -0.55
C ASP A 303 13.49 -20.20 -2.00
N TRP A 304 13.92 -19.14 -2.68
CA TRP A 304 14.41 -19.19 -4.05
C TRP A 304 15.92 -18.86 -4.10
N PRO A 305 16.79 -19.77 -3.63
CA PRO A 305 18.22 -19.51 -3.53
C PRO A 305 18.88 -19.33 -4.91
N MET A 306 18.33 -19.95 -5.95
CA MET A 306 18.83 -19.79 -7.33
C MET A 306 18.61 -18.36 -7.87
N SER A 307 17.53 -17.70 -7.44
CA SER A 307 17.24 -16.30 -7.76
C SER A 307 17.81 -15.33 -6.72
N LYS A 308 18.59 -15.82 -5.74
CA LYS A 308 19.14 -15.04 -4.61
C LYS A 308 18.06 -14.29 -3.81
N ILE A 309 16.89 -14.90 -3.65
CA ILE A 309 15.77 -14.33 -2.90
C ILE A 309 15.55 -15.14 -1.61
N THR A 310 15.41 -14.46 -0.47
CA THR A 310 15.20 -15.10 0.84
C THR A 310 13.78 -14.95 1.39
N GLY A 311 12.84 -14.43 0.60
CA GLY A 311 11.48 -14.11 1.04
C GLY A 311 10.91 -12.92 0.27
N LEU A 312 9.60 -12.64 0.42
CA LEU A 312 8.95 -11.47 -0.16
C LEU A 312 8.78 -10.35 0.87
N SER A 313 9.03 -9.12 0.47
CA SER A 313 8.73 -7.92 1.28
C SER A 313 7.24 -7.57 1.23
N HIS A 314 6.85 -6.62 2.07
CA HIS A 314 5.49 -6.05 2.10
C HIS A 314 4.95 -5.70 0.72
N MET A 315 5.75 -4.98 -0.08
CA MET A 315 5.34 -4.46 -1.39
C MET A 315 5.52 -5.47 -2.53
N ALA A 316 6.40 -6.46 -2.36
CA ALA A 316 6.78 -7.34 -3.45
C ALA A 316 5.66 -8.26 -3.93
N VAL A 317 4.69 -8.60 -3.07
CA VAL A 317 3.63 -9.59 -3.31
C VAL A 317 2.95 -9.43 -4.68
N HIS A 318 2.70 -8.19 -5.10
CA HIS A 318 1.94 -7.85 -6.30
C HIS A 318 2.78 -7.16 -7.39
N GLY A 319 4.10 -7.07 -7.22
CA GLY A 319 5.00 -6.49 -8.23
C GLY A 319 5.42 -7.51 -9.28
N SER A 320 5.43 -7.13 -10.56
CA SER A 320 5.88 -8.00 -11.66
C SER A 320 7.42 -8.00 -11.75
N PRO A 321 8.06 -9.16 -11.99
CA PRO A 321 9.50 -9.21 -12.26
C PRO A 321 9.88 -8.48 -13.55
N GLU A 322 8.94 -8.30 -14.47
CA GLU A 322 9.09 -7.57 -15.73
C GLU A 322 8.86 -6.05 -15.59
N ASN A 323 8.56 -5.54 -14.39
CA ASN A 323 8.39 -4.11 -14.19
C ASN A 323 9.71 -3.36 -14.50
N PRO A 324 9.72 -2.36 -15.41
CA PRO A 324 10.95 -1.73 -15.85
C PRO A 324 11.65 -0.90 -14.76
N TYR A 325 10.95 -0.58 -13.67
CA TYR A 325 11.50 0.24 -12.59
C TYR A 325 11.74 -0.60 -11.32
N TYR A 326 10.75 -1.38 -10.88
CA TYR A 326 10.83 -2.18 -9.65
C TYR A 326 11.03 -3.69 -9.87
N GLY A 327 11.13 -4.15 -11.12
CA GLY A 327 11.27 -5.56 -11.45
C GLY A 327 12.69 -6.07 -11.21
N GLU A 328 12.92 -7.34 -11.57
CA GLU A 328 14.19 -8.04 -11.36
C GLU A 328 15.37 -7.33 -12.05
N ASN A 329 15.12 -6.80 -13.25
CA ASN A 329 16.07 -6.02 -14.03
C ASN A 329 15.69 -4.53 -14.08
N GLY A 330 14.93 -4.06 -13.08
CA GLY A 330 14.44 -2.68 -13.02
C GLY A 330 15.54 -1.66 -12.75
N GLU A 331 15.30 -0.41 -13.15
CA GLU A 331 16.23 0.71 -12.92
C GLU A 331 16.43 1.05 -11.43
N TYR A 332 15.41 0.80 -10.61
CA TYR A 332 15.41 1.14 -9.20
C TYR A 332 15.46 -0.10 -8.31
N ARG A 333 16.22 0.03 -7.23
CA ARG A 333 16.53 -1.02 -6.27
C ARG A 333 16.44 -0.41 -4.90
N ILE A 334 15.61 -0.99 -4.04
CA ILE A 334 15.30 -0.42 -2.73
C ILE A 334 16.47 -0.71 -1.77
N CYS A 335 17.30 0.30 -1.59
CA CYS A 335 18.52 0.26 -0.77
C CYS A 335 18.45 1.21 0.44
N THR A 336 17.27 1.75 0.74
CA THR A 336 17.06 2.81 1.74
C THR A 336 17.47 2.42 3.17
N TRP A 337 17.68 1.14 3.47
CA TRP A 337 18.28 0.69 4.75
C TRP A 337 19.69 1.25 4.99
N TYR A 338 20.39 1.62 3.92
CA TYR A 338 21.78 2.07 3.95
C TYR A 338 21.90 3.57 3.71
N TRP A 339 20.81 4.33 3.76
CA TRP A 339 20.81 5.76 3.41
C TRP A 339 21.90 6.57 4.14
N SER A 340 22.15 6.26 5.41
CA SER A 340 23.19 6.90 6.24
C SER A 340 24.61 6.40 5.96
N ASP A 341 24.79 5.31 5.21
CA ASP A 341 26.07 4.73 4.78
C ASP A 341 26.17 4.78 3.25
N GLN A 342 26.62 5.93 2.73
CA GLN A 342 26.66 6.20 1.29
C GLN A 342 27.47 5.16 0.48
N PRO A 343 28.67 4.72 0.91
CA PRO A 343 29.37 3.62 0.23
C PRO A 343 28.55 2.33 0.14
N LEU A 344 27.88 1.94 1.23
CA LEU A 344 27.08 0.71 1.26
C LEU A 344 25.78 0.85 0.46
N TYR A 345 25.15 2.02 0.50
CA TYR A 345 23.98 2.35 -0.32
C TYR A 345 24.31 2.26 -1.82
N GLN A 346 25.42 2.84 -2.26
CA GLN A 346 25.84 2.74 -3.66
C GLN A 346 26.19 1.30 -4.05
N THR A 347 26.89 0.57 -3.18
CA THR A 347 27.18 -0.87 -3.41
C THR A 347 25.89 -1.67 -3.54
N CYS A 348 24.91 -1.44 -2.68
CA CYS A 348 23.59 -2.06 -2.76
C CYS A 348 22.92 -1.75 -4.11
N ARG A 349 22.98 -0.50 -4.59
CA ARG A 349 22.37 -0.06 -5.85
C ARG A 349 23.01 -0.67 -7.10
N THR A 350 24.33 -0.89 -7.09
CA THR A 350 25.07 -1.24 -8.32
C THR A 350 25.53 -2.69 -8.39
N ASP A 351 25.58 -3.43 -7.28
CA ASP A 351 26.06 -4.82 -7.32
C ASP A 351 25.14 -5.70 -8.19
N ALA A 352 25.69 -6.30 -9.24
CA ALA A 352 24.98 -7.20 -10.14
C ALA A 352 24.68 -8.55 -9.46
N ASP A 353 25.42 -8.92 -8.42
CA ASP A 353 25.38 -10.23 -7.78
C ASP A 353 24.67 -10.23 -6.42
N ASN A 354 23.82 -9.21 -6.18
CA ASN A 354 23.17 -8.94 -4.91
C ASN A 354 22.09 -9.99 -4.51
N TRP A 355 21.72 -9.98 -3.22
CA TRP A 355 20.60 -10.75 -2.67
C TRP A 355 19.41 -9.84 -2.34
N TYR A 356 18.22 -10.42 -2.42
CA TYR A 356 16.95 -9.71 -2.26
C TYR A 356 16.04 -10.38 -1.20
N GLY A 357 15.28 -9.58 -0.48
CA GLY A 357 14.27 -10.09 0.46
C GLY A 357 13.70 -9.01 1.35
N GLU A 358 12.95 -9.40 2.38
CA GLU A 358 12.64 -8.49 3.49
C GLU A 358 13.79 -8.46 4.51
N ARG A 359 13.96 -7.35 5.24
CA ARG A 359 15.07 -7.18 6.18
C ARG A 359 15.07 -8.30 7.23
N SER A 360 16.10 -9.14 7.21
CA SER A 360 16.17 -10.30 8.11
C SER A 360 17.62 -10.70 8.39
N LYS A 361 17.83 -11.44 9.50
CA LYS A 361 19.14 -12.02 9.83
C LYS A 361 19.64 -12.98 8.74
N LEU A 362 18.73 -13.67 8.04
CA LEU A 362 19.10 -14.56 6.94
C LEU A 362 19.64 -13.74 5.76
N LEU A 363 18.91 -12.70 5.35
CA LEU A 363 19.31 -11.84 4.25
C LEU A 363 20.67 -11.18 4.52
N SER A 364 20.88 -10.63 5.72
CA SER A 364 22.17 -10.02 6.11
C SER A 364 23.34 -11.01 6.15
N LYS A 365 23.09 -12.30 6.37
CA LYS A 365 24.13 -13.34 6.26
C LYS A 365 24.48 -13.67 4.81
N LYS A 366 23.54 -13.47 3.88
CA LYS A 366 23.73 -13.75 2.45
C LYS A 366 24.42 -12.61 1.71
N SER A 367 24.10 -11.36 2.07
CA SER A 367 24.76 -10.16 1.54
C SER A 367 24.78 -9.05 2.59
N PRO A 368 25.92 -8.37 2.80
CA PRO A 368 25.99 -7.22 3.70
C PRO A 368 25.30 -5.96 3.14
N HIS A 369 25.05 -5.93 1.82
CA HIS A 369 24.42 -4.84 1.06
C HIS A 369 23.17 -5.30 0.31
N ALA A 370 22.46 -6.27 0.88
CA ALA A 370 21.21 -6.82 0.33
C ALA A 370 20.15 -5.74 0.10
N ALA A 371 19.37 -5.88 -0.98
CA ALA A 371 18.28 -4.97 -1.29
C ALA A 371 16.93 -5.50 -0.79
N ARG A 372 16.00 -4.58 -0.50
CA ARG A 372 14.61 -4.95 -0.27
C ARG A 372 13.98 -5.36 -1.59
N ILE A 373 13.39 -6.55 -1.65
CA ILE A 373 12.73 -7.03 -2.87
C ILE A 373 11.45 -6.24 -3.16
N SER A 374 11.16 -5.95 -4.43
CA SER A 374 9.98 -5.20 -4.88
C SER A 374 9.11 -5.94 -5.90
N TRP A 375 9.49 -7.15 -6.28
CA TRP A 375 8.75 -7.98 -7.23
C TRP A 375 8.54 -9.39 -6.70
N ASN A 376 7.55 -10.08 -7.25
CA ASN A 376 7.22 -11.46 -6.94
C ASN A 376 7.55 -12.34 -8.16
N PRO A 377 8.56 -13.23 -8.08
CA PRO A 377 8.83 -14.23 -9.11
C PRO A 377 7.61 -15.07 -9.55
N ASN A 378 6.60 -15.24 -8.68
CA ASN A 378 5.34 -15.91 -8.97
C ASN A 378 4.18 -14.94 -9.30
N PHE A 379 4.45 -13.69 -9.69
CA PHE A 379 3.42 -12.70 -10.02
C PHE A 379 2.39 -13.22 -11.04
N ASN A 380 2.84 -13.86 -12.11
CA ASN A 380 1.95 -14.42 -13.13
C ASN A 380 1.05 -15.55 -12.57
N GLY A 381 1.56 -16.34 -11.61
CA GLY A 381 0.78 -17.35 -10.91
C GLY A 381 -0.30 -16.71 -10.01
N LEU A 382 0.08 -15.68 -9.25
CA LEU A 382 -0.85 -14.90 -8.43
C LEU A 382 -1.99 -14.31 -9.26
N MET A 383 -1.68 -13.66 -10.38
CA MET A 383 -2.71 -13.03 -11.21
C MET A 383 -3.65 -14.06 -11.86
N LYS A 384 -3.16 -15.25 -12.20
CA LYS A 384 -4.02 -16.35 -12.67
C LYS A 384 -5.01 -16.81 -11.59
N GLU A 385 -4.57 -16.92 -10.35
CA GLU A 385 -5.44 -17.27 -9.21
C GLU A 385 -6.51 -16.20 -8.97
N ILE A 386 -6.14 -14.91 -9.08
CA ILE A 386 -7.09 -13.78 -8.96
C ILE A 386 -8.14 -13.79 -10.08
N VAL A 387 -7.71 -14.00 -11.33
CA VAL A 387 -8.61 -14.08 -12.48
C VAL A 387 -9.55 -15.29 -12.34
N PHE A 388 -9.04 -16.43 -11.90
CA PHE A 388 -9.87 -17.60 -11.63
C PHE A 388 -10.91 -17.30 -10.53
N PHE A 389 -10.47 -16.72 -9.41
CA PHE A 389 -11.33 -16.31 -8.31
C PHE A 389 -12.43 -15.35 -8.78
N THR A 390 -12.08 -14.25 -9.45
CA THR A 390 -13.06 -13.25 -9.87
C THR A 390 -14.03 -13.81 -10.91
N ARG A 391 -13.59 -14.59 -11.91
CA ARG A 391 -14.52 -15.19 -12.89
C ARG A 391 -15.49 -16.17 -12.26
N ALA A 392 -15.03 -16.99 -11.31
CA ALA A 392 -15.89 -17.95 -10.60
C ALA A 392 -16.92 -17.27 -9.66
N ASN A 393 -16.77 -15.98 -9.40
CA ASN A 393 -17.61 -15.19 -8.50
C ASN A 393 -18.41 -14.08 -9.21
N ALA A 394 -18.09 -13.75 -10.47
CA ALA A 394 -18.76 -12.69 -11.22
C ALA A 394 -20.14 -13.11 -11.76
N ILE A 395 -20.39 -14.41 -11.90
CA ILE A 395 -21.65 -14.98 -12.36
C ILE A 395 -22.33 -15.58 -11.13
N ASN A 396 -23.23 -14.81 -10.52
CA ASN A 396 -24.23 -15.39 -9.64
C ASN A 396 -25.39 -15.83 -10.55
N GLU A 397 -25.50 -17.14 -10.81
CA GLU A 397 -26.78 -17.74 -11.20
C GLU A 397 -27.75 -17.75 -10.01
#